data_AF-A0A950LKV0-F1
#
_entry.id   AF-A0A950LKV0-F1
#
_cell.length_a   1.000
_cell.length_b   1.000
_cell.length_c   1.000
_cell.angle_alpha   90.00
_cell.angle_beta   90.00
_cell.angle_gamma   90.00
#
_symmetry.space_group_name_H-M   'P 1'
#
loop_
_entity.id
_entity.type
_entity.pdbx_description
1 polymer ?
#
loop_
_entity_poly.entity_id
_entity_poly.type
_entity_poly.pdbx_seq_one_letter_code
_entity_poly.pdbx_strand_id
1 'polypeptide(L)'
;MRRLVTFLVVCAVVVASAATISALSAGAATTKVAPHGAPVPHVIPPPSSTGANVPPGADRGLGAACGGQPCNPPLQYFGGPVQHNPRVYLVFWGPGWQSDSNGIVGAEQTLFTSLAGSPYNNILTQYPDHVGNIVNDTALAGTWIDPTGPSAAVDQNAIAAEAAHATAVNSWSNTADTQYIVLPQSGSSIVTGGTPFCGYHTFGFENNQTFFVSLIPFIEGSFADCINAGTGSVASAVTVISTHEYAETATDPVTDNVSGDHGWCTSDCLTNGISEIGDLCFSDPAFPDFGVAVQLLWSNADNDCVSSFGGNTTTTTGPGTTTTTAPGPTTTTTTAPGPTTTTTTVCTGTFDGSAFKGASTNPRRALPGVMVSAAPDNGGITLTAATDSSGSYIISAPCGTYMMTGVGPILQDRVCHIGSSRGGPSLNVSIAANGQTVTEDLFCKRR
;
A
#
# COMPACT_ATOMS: atom_id res chain seq x y z
N MET A 1 1.86 -69.60 48.01
CA MET A 1 0.56 -69.96 48.63
C MET A 1 0.34 -69.06 49.84
N ARG A 2 -0.82 -68.38 49.89
CA ARG A 2 -1.61 -67.91 51.07
C ARG A 2 -0.91 -67.00 52.11
N ARG A 3 -1.49 -65.94 52.68
CA ARG A 3 -2.80 -65.25 52.60
C ARG A 3 -2.73 -63.98 53.51
N LEU A 4 -3.53 -62.96 53.15
CA LEU A 4 -4.28 -61.95 53.95
C LEU A 4 -3.55 -61.14 55.06
N VAL A 5 -3.42 -59.81 54.96
CA VAL A 5 -4.40 -58.70 55.20
C VAL A 5 -4.62 -58.40 56.70
N THR A 6 -4.33 -57.16 57.14
CA THR A 6 -5.31 -56.17 57.69
C THR A 6 -4.66 -54.80 57.94
N PHE A 7 -5.44 -53.77 57.63
CA PHE A 7 -5.24 -52.32 57.65
C PHE A 7 -4.80 -51.69 58.99
N LEU A 8 -4.07 -50.57 58.92
CA LEU A 8 -4.39 -49.40 59.75
C LEU A 8 -4.07 -48.08 59.03
N VAL A 9 -5.04 -47.18 59.13
CA VAL A 9 -5.15 -45.86 58.50
C VAL A 9 -4.33 -44.83 59.27
N VAL A 10 -3.54 -44.01 58.58
CA VAL A 10 -3.11 -42.70 59.10
C VAL A 10 -3.30 -41.66 58.00
N CYS A 11 -4.28 -40.78 58.23
CA CYS A 11 -4.54 -39.58 57.46
C CYS A 11 -3.38 -38.59 57.65
N ALA A 12 -2.70 -38.22 56.56
CA ALA A 12 -1.87 -37.02 56.51
C ALA A 12 -2.49 -36.04 55.51
N VAL A 13 -2.94 -34.92 56.05
CA VAL A 13 -3.53 -33.78 55.36
C VAL A 13 -2.44 -33.11 54.52
N VAL A 14 -2.56 -33.19 53.19
CA VAL A 14 -1.80 -32.33 52.26
C VAL A 14 -2.71 -31.16 51.92
N VAL A 15 -2.36 -29.97 52.43
CA VAL A 15 -2.98 -28.71 52.02
C VAL A 15 -2.43 -28.39 50.63
N ALA A 16 -3.22 -28.68 49.60
CA ALA A 16 -2.96 -28.20 48.24
C ALA A 16 -3.50 -26.77 48.13
N SER A 17 -2.59 -25.80 48.04
CA SER A 17 -2.91 -24.43 47.64
C SER A 17 -3.24 -24.43 46.14
N ALA A 18 -4.52 -24.59 45.80
CA ALA A 18 -5.02 -24.36 44.45
C ALA A 18 -5.03 -22.84 44.20
N ALA A 19 -3.95 -22.32 43.62
CA ALA A 19 -3.98 -21.03 42.95
C ALA A 19 -4.80 -21.23 41.67
N THR A 20 -6.07 -20.82 41.70
CA THR A 20 -6.88 -20.65 40.50
C THR A 20 -6.28 -19.52 39.67
N ILE A 21 -5.42 -19.88 38.71
CA ILE A 21 -5.12 -19.00 37.59
C ILE A 21 -6.40 -18.99 36.76
N SER A 22 -7.24 -17.99 37.00
CA SER A 22 -8.29 -17.60 36.07
C SER A 22 -7.60 -17.12 34.82
N ALA A 23 -7.34 -18.02 33.88
CA ALA A 23 -7.07 -17.64 32.51
C ALA A 23 -8.29 -16.86 32.03
N LEU A 24 -8.15 -15.54 31.90
CA LEU A 24 -9.02 -14.78 31.01
C LEU A 24 -8.73 -15.32 29.62
N SER A 25 -9.46 -16.35 29.20
CA SER A 25 -9.68 -16.57 27.79
C SER A 25 -10.39 -15.32 27.30
N ALA A 26 -9.65 -14.44 26.63
CA ALA A 26 -10.25 -13.50 25.70
C ALA A 26 -11.05 -14.38 24.73
N GLY A 27 -12.36 -14.43 24.93
CA GLY A 27 -13.24 -15.11 24.02
C GLY A 27 -13.06 -14.44 22.67
N ALA A 28 -12.55 -15.18 21.70
CA ALA A 28 -12.70 -14.81 20.30
C ALA A 28 -14.20 -14.66 20.07
N ALA A 29 -14.67 -13.42 20.03
CA ALA A 29 -16.04 -13.12 19.67
C ALA A 29 -16.20 -13.64 18.24
N THR A 30 -16.96 -14.72 18.08
CA THR A 30 -17.43 -15.17 16.78
C THR A 30 -18.21 -14.01 16.17
N THR A 31 -17.63 -13.35 15.18
CA THR A 31 -18.26 -12.28 14.41
C THR A 31 -19.36 -12.87 13.55
N LYS A 32 -20.52 -13.14 14.15
CA LYS A 32 -21.76 -13.22 13.40
C LYS A 32 -22.17 -11.78 13.13
N VAL A 33 -21.64 -11.23 12.04
CA VAL A 33 -22.08 -9.92 11.55
C VAL A 33 -23.58 -9.99 11.25
N ALA A 34 -24.28 -8.85 11.31
CA ALA A 34 -25.71 -8.73 11.05
C ALA A 34 -26.12 -9.38 9.72
N PRO A 35 -27.41 -9.68 9.47
CA PRO A 35 -27.81 -10.23 8.17
C PRO A 35 -27.58 -9.20 7.06
N HIS A 36 -26.40 -9.28 6.44
CA HIS A 36 -26.04 -8.52 5.25
C HIS A 36 -26.70 -9.11 4.00
N GLY A 37 -26.77 -8.29 2.95
CA GLY A 37 -27.16 -8.72 1.62
C GLY A 37 -26.20 -9.76 1.02
N ALA A 38 -26.52 -10.20 -0.19
CA ALA A 38 -25.60 -11.03 -0.94
C ALA A 38 -24.36 -10.17 -1.32
N PRO A 39 -23.13 -10.72 -1.20
CA PRO A 39 -21.92 -10.01 -1.61
C PRO A 39 -21.95 -9.56 -3.07
N VAL A 40 -21.46 -8.36 -3.34
CA VAL A 40 -21.32 -7.75 -4.66
C VAL A 40 -19.87 -7.29 -4.79
N PRO A 41 -19.07 -7.83 -5.72
CA PRO A 41 -17.70 -7.35 -5.91
C PRO A 41 -17.67 -5.88 -6.33
N HIS A 42 -16.84 -5.08 -5.67
CA HIS A 42 -16.45 -3.75 -6.12
C HIS A 42 -15.15 -3.87 -6.88
N VAL A 43 -15.15 -3.44 -8.13
CA VAL A 43 -14.11 -3.79 -9.09
C VAL A 43 -13.32 -2.57 -9.50
N ILE A 44 -12.01 -2.65 -9.45
CA ILE A 44 -11.16 -1.71 -10.19
C ILE A 44 -11.23 -2.08 -11.70
N PRO A 45 -11.74 -1.21 -12.59
CA PRO A 45 -11.79 -1.51 -14.01
C PRO A 45 -10.37 -1.47 -14.64
N PRO A 46 -10.16 -2.06 -15.83
CA PRO A 46 -8.91 -1.83 -16.55
C PRO A 46 -8.78 -0.37 -17.00
N PRO A 47 -7.58 0.23 -16.90
CA PRO A 47 -7.37 1.60 -17.38
C PRO A 47 -7.76 1.71 -18.85
N SER A 48 -8.63 2.67 -19.19
CA SER A 48 -9.03 2.84 -20.59
C SER A 48 -7.81 3.23 -21.44
N SER A 49 -7.63 2.61 -22.60
CA SER A 49 -6.59 3.00 -23.59
C SER A 49 -6.77 4.42 -24.14
N THR A 50 -7.85 5.10 -23.78
CA THR A 50 -8.18 6.49 -24.12
C THR A 50 -8.02 7.47 -22.96
N GLY A 51 -7.60 7.01 -21.77
CA GLY A 51 -7.37 7.86 -20.60
C GLY A 51 -6.21 8.81 -20.85
N ALA A 52 -6.50 10.12 -20.91
CA ALA A 52 -5.48 11.14 -20.98
C ALA A 52 -4.52 10.96 -19.81
N ASN A 53 -3.21 10.89 -20.09
CA ASN A 53 -2.18 11.07 -19.07
C ASN A 53 -2.38 12.45 -18.45
N VAL A 54 -3.14 12.54 -17.35
CA VAL A 54 -3.29 13.78 -16.59
C VAL A 54 -2.06 13.89 -15.70
N PRO A 55 -1.25 14.95 -15.83
CA PRO A 55 -0.07 15.13 -14.98
C PRO A 55 -0.46 15.16 -13.49
N PRO A 56 0.38 14.62 -12.59
CA PRO A 56 0.22 14.81 -11.15
C PRO A 56 0.12 16.31 -10.83
N GLY A 57 -0.93 16.71 -10.08
CA GLY A 57 -1.13 18.10 -9.63
C GLY A 57 -1.79 19.07 -10.62
N ALA A 58 -2.36 18.61 -11.74
CA ALA A 58 -3.28 19.43 -12.51
C ALA A 58 -4.63 19.51 -11.79
N ASP A 59 -5.20 20.71 -11.67
CA ASP A 59 -6.55 20.95 -11.13
C ASP A 59 -7.56 20.08 -11.88
N ARG A 60 -7.94 18.95 -11.30
CA ARG A 60 -8.83 17.98 -11.91
C ARG A 60 -10.23 18.54 -11.77
N GLY A 61 -10.84 18.90 -12.90
CA GLY A 61 -12.31 18.97 -12.91
C GLY A 61 -12.86 17.64 -12.40
N LEU A 62 -13.87 17.67 -11.53
CA LEU A 62 -14.37 16.51 -10.77
C LEU A 62 -14.62 15.25 -11.62
N GLY A 63 -14.95 15.37 -12.91
CA GLY A 63 -15.13 14.23 -13.83
C GLY A 63 -13.85 13.53 -14.30
N ALA A 64 -12.66 14.11 -14.08
CA ALA A 64 -11.36 13.50 -14.40
C ALA A 64 -10.76 12.73 -13.20
N ALA A 65 -11.22 13.01 -11.97
CA ALA A 65 -10.82 12.26 -10.78
C ALA A 65 -11.36 10.82 -10.84
N CYS A 66 -12.60 10.64 -11.28
CA CYS A 66 -13.31 9.36 -11.23
C CYS A 66 -13.09 8.47 -12.47
N GLY A 67 -11.91 8.50 -13.08
CA GLY A 67 -11.61 7.64 -14.23
C GLY A 67 -12.55 7.81 -15.44
N GLY A 68 -13.25 8.94 -15.55
CA GLY A 68 -14.27 9.19 -16.57
C GLY A 68 -15.65 8.59 -16.28
N GLN A 69 -15.88 8.01 -15.10
CA GLN A 69 -17.22 7.61 -14.63
C GLN A 69 -17.96 8.81 -13.99
N PRO A 70 -19.30 8.87 -14.09
CA PRO A 70 -20.10 9.79 -13.31
C PRO A 70 -19.92 9.46 -11.83
N CYS A 71 -19.40 10.41 -11.07
CA CYS A 71 -19.26 10.35 -9.63
C CYS A 71 -19.64 11.71 -9.05
N ASN A 72 -19.97 11.74 -7.77
CA ASN A 72 -20.29 12.99 -7.08
C ASN A 72 -19.55 13.06 -5.73
N PRO A 73 -18.23 13.33 -5.72
CA PRO A 73 -17.49 13.58 -4.49
C PRO A 73 -18.08 14.77 -3.71
N PRO A 74 -17.86 14.87 -2.39
CA PRO A 74 -16.99 14.01 -1.56
C PRO A 74 -17.63 12.65 -1.24
N LEU A 75 -16.85 11.75 -0.65
CA LEU A 75 -17.38 10.53 -0.05
C LEU A 75 -18.28 10.87 1.14
N GLN A 76 -19.36 10.11 1.31
CA GLN A 76 -20.33 10.22 2.38
C GLN A 76 -20.44 8.88 3.09
N TYR A 77 -20.67 8.93 4.39
CA TYR A 77 -20.88 7.75 5.20
C TYR A 77 -22.34 7.29 5.12
N PHE A 78 -22.56 6.01 4.83
CA PHE A 78 -23.90 5.43 4.63
C PHE A 78 -24.38 4.52 5.76
N GLY A 79 -23.63 4.40 6.87
CA GLY A 79 -24.05 3.69 8.07
C GLY A 79 -23.47 2.29 8.26
N GLY A 80 -22.73 1.80 7.27
CA GLY A 80 -22.02 0.52 7.30
C GLY A 80 -20.77 0.52 8.16
N PRO A 81 -20.12 -0.64 8.35
CA PRO A 81 -18.88 -0.72 9.11
C PRO A 81 -17.69 -0.09 8.38
N VAL A 82 -16.63 0.21 9.13
CA VAL A 82 -15.26 0.41 8.60
C VAL A 82 -14.30 -0.51 9.36
N GLN A 83 -13.08 -0.69 8.84
CA GLN A 83 -12.04 -1.42 9.57
C GLN A 83 -11.17 -0.44 10.36
N HIS A 84 -11.23 -0.51 11.68
CA HIS A 84 -10.49 0.39 12.59
C HIS A 84 -9.01 0.08 12.67
N ASN A 85 -8.64 -1.19 12.63
CA ASN A 85 -7.27 -1.64 12.80
C ASN A 85 -6.89 -2.66 11.73
N PRO A 86 -6.84 -2.29 10.44
CA PRO A 86 -6.70 -3.26 9.35
C PRO A 86 -5.50 -4.22 9.55
N ARG A 87 -5.74 -5.51 9.38
CA ARG A 87 -4.76 -6.60 9.47
C ARG A 87 -4.78 -7.37 8.16
N VAL A 88 -3.73 -7.19 7.36
CA VAL A 88 -3.66 -7.74 6.00
C VAL A 88 -2.94 -9.08 6.01
N TYR A 89 -3.56 -10.08 5.41
CA TYR A 89 -2.92 -11.34 5.04
C TYR A 89 -2.73 -11.41 3.53
N LEU A 90 -1.52 -11.72 3.10
CA LEU A 90 -1.21 -11.97 1.69
C LEU A 90 -1.27 -13.47 1.42
N VAL A 91 -2.14 -13.89 0.50
CA VAL A 91 -2.31 -15.28 0.07
C VAL A 91 -1.90 -15.39 -1.39
N PHE A 92 -0.67 -15.85 -1.62
CA PHE A 92 -0.13 -16.14 -2.93
C PHE A 92 -0.57 -17.56 -3.33
N TRP A 93 -1.71 -17.66 -4.00
CA TRP A 93 -2.41 -18.92 -4.24
C TRP A 93 -1.81 -19.69 -5.42
N GLY A 94 -0.94 -20.64 -5.10
CA GLY A 94 -0.39 -21.62 -6.03
C GLY A 94 1.14 -21.72 -6.05
N PRO A 95 1.69 -22.90 -6.38
CA PRO A 95 3.13 -23.15 -6.39
C PRO A 95 3.91 -22.28 -7.38
N GLY A 96 3.25 -21.68 -8.38
CA GLY A 96 3.86 -20.74 -9.33
C GLY A 96 4.53 -19.55 -8.64
N TRP A 97 4.04 -19.14 -7.47
CA TRP A 97 4.62 -18.06 -6.67
C TRP A 97 5.97 -18.39 -6.02
N GLN A 98 6.39 -19.65 -6.01
CA GLN A 98 7.76 -20.01 -5.62
C GLN A 98 8.79 -19.41 -6.60
N SER A 99 8.37 -19.10 -7.83
CA SER A 99 9.15 -18.39 -8.83
C SER A 99 8.57 -16.99 -9.05
N ASP A 100 8.96 -16.04 -8.22
CA ASP A 100 8.52 -14.63 -8.32
C ASP A 100 9.44 -13.81 -9.26
N SER A 101 9.42 -14.13 -10.56
CA SER A 101 10.27 -13.45 -11.55
C SER A 101 9.92 -11.97 -11.77
N ASN A 102 8.71 -11.57 -11.37
CA ASN A 102 8.21 -10.20 -11.50
C ASN A 102 8.42 -9.37 -10.21
N GLY A 103 8.89 -9.96 -9.11
CA GLY A 103 9.13 -9.28 -7.84
C GLY A 103 7.85 -8.87 -7.10
N ILE A 104 6.72 -9.49 -7.40
CA ILE A 104 5.41 -9.16 -6.83
C ILE A 104 5.36 -9.50 -5.34
N VAL A 105 5.87 -10.67 -4.93
CA VAL A 105 5.83 -11.13 -3.54
C VAL A 105 6.59 -10.15 -2.64
N GLY A 106 7.77 -9.74 -3.08
CA GLY A 106 8.59 -8.76 -2.36
C GLY A 106 7.95 -7.36 -2.33
N ALA A 107 7.34 -6.92 -3.43
CA ALA A 107 6.67 -5.62 -3.52
C ALA A 107 5.43 -5.54 -2.61
N GLU A 108 4.60 -6.57 -2.60
CA GLU A 108 3.41 -6.68 -1.73
C GLU A 108 3.79 -6.71 -0.24
N GLN A 109 4.81 -7.49 0.13
CA GLN A 109 5.30 -7.49 1.51
C GLN A 109 5.87 -6.12 1.91
N THR A 110 6.63 -5.48 1.01
CA THR A 110 7.18 -4.13 1.25
C THR A 110 6.05 -3.11 1.43
N LEU A 111 5.01 -3.19 0.60
CA LEU A 111 3.83 -2.33 0.70
C LEU A 111 3.21 -2.42 2.10
N PHE A 112 2.71 -3.60 2.48
CA PHE A 112 1.91 -3.74 3.69
C PHE A 112 2.72 -3.66 4.99
N THR A 113 4.05 -3.86 4.94
CA THR A 113 4.93 -3.58 6.09
C THR A 113 5.23 -2.10 6.27
N SER A 114 5.06 -1.29 5.22
CA SER A 114 5.40 0.14 5.23
C SER A 114 4.22 1.07 5.50
N LEU A 115 2.98 0.57 5.45
CA LEU A 115 1.78 1.40 5.62
C LEU A 115 1.65 1.98 7.03
N ALA A 116 1.99 1.21 8.08
CA ALA A 116 1.82 1.63 9.47
C ALA A 116 2.50 2.99 9.75
N GLY A 117 1.72 3.97 10.24
CA GLY A 117 2.23 5.31 10.57
C GLY A 117 2.66 6.15 9.36
N SER A 118 2.51 5.65 8.12
CA SER A 118 2.86 6.40 6.92
C SER A 118 1.86 7.54 6.69
N PRO A 119 2.28 8.69 6.12
CA PRO A 119 1.36 9.73 5.71
C PRO A 119 0.32 9.26 4.69
N TYR A 120 0.69 8.28 3.84
CA TYR A 120 -0.21 7.66 2.89
C TYR A 120 -1.37 6.94 3.60
N ASN A 121 -1.05 6.01 4.52
CA ASN A 121 -2.08 5.28 5.25
C ASN A 121 -2.89 6.20 6.20
N ASN A 122 -2.31 7.34 6.58
CA ASN A 122 -3.00 8.35 7.38
C ASN A 122 -4.22 8.94 6.64
N ILE A 123 -4.28 8.85 5.30
CA ILE A 123 -5.45 9.26 4.50
C ILE A 123 -6.71 8.54 4.97
N LEU A 124 -6.61 7.29 5.45
CA LEU A 124 -7.78 6.53 5.88
C LEU A 124 -8.41 7.05 7.19
N THR A 125 -7.65 7.80 8.00
CA THR A 125 -8.09 8.24 9.35
C THR A 125 -9.23 9.25 9.36
N GLN A 126 -9.57 9.82 8.20
CA GLN A 126 -10.67 10.77 8.00
C GLN A 126 -12.01 10.08 7.67
N TYR A 127 -12.06 8.74 7.64
CA TYR A 127 -13.24 7.96 7.29
C TYR A 127 -13.75 7.11 8.47
N PRO A 128 -14.35 7.71 9.52
CA PRO A 128 -14.91 6.97 10.65
C PRO A 128 -16.24 6.29 10.35
N ASP A 129 -16.60 5.33 11.19
CA ASP A 129 -17.99 4.91 11.39
C ASP A 129 -18.55 5.47 12.72
N HIS A 130 -19.66 4.91 13.20
CA HIS A 130 -20.24 5.28 14.50
C HIS A 130 -19.42 4.84 15.73
N VAL A 131 -18.49 3.91 15.59
CA VAL A 131 -17.62 3.39 16.65
C VAL A 131 -16.35 4.22 16.77
N GLY A 132 -15.74 4.61 15.64
CA GLY A 132 -14.53 5.43 15.66
C GLY A 132 -13.86 5.61 14.30
N ASN A 133 -12.64 6.16 14.34
CA ASN A 133 -11.83 6.34 13.13
C ASN A 133 -11.09 5.05 12.77
N ILE A 134 -10.71 4.92 11.50
CA ILE A 134 -9.61 4.05 11.09
C ILE A 134 -8.32 4.57 11.71
N VAL A 135 -7.54 3.69 12.31
CA VAL A 135 -6.25 4.03 12.94
C VAL A 135 -5.14 3.76 11.95
N ASN A 136 -4.15 4.65 11.90
CA ASN A 136 -2.96 4.50 11.08
C ASN A 136 -1.97 3.48 11.69
N ASP A 137 -2.42 2.25 11.94
CA ASP A 137 -1.65 1.16 12.55
C ASP A 137 -1.74 -0.15 11.77
N THR A 138 -2.11 -0.08 10.49
CA THR A 138 -2.23 -1.25 9.61
C THR A 138 -0.99 -2.12 9.66
N ALA A 139 -1.19 -3.43 9.71
CA ALA A 139 -0.08 -4.39 9.77
C ALA A 139 -0.25 -5.50 8.74
N LEU A 140 0.87 -5.88 8.11
CA LEU A 140 0.98 -7.19 7.48
C LEU A 140 0.98 -8.27 8.58
N ALA A 141 -0.17 -8.91 8.78
CA ALA A 141 -0.38 -9.91 9.82
C ALA A 141 0.19 -11.28 9.43
N GLY A 142 0.35 -11.55 8.14
CA GLY A 142 0.97 -12.77 7.65
C GLY A 142 1.05 -12.84 6.13
N THR A 143 1.84 -13.79 5.66
CA THR A 143 1.98 -14.10 4.24
C THR A 143 2.08 -15.60 4.06
N TRP A 144 1.42 -16.12 3.04
CA TRP A 144 1.45 -17.54 2.72
C TRP A 144 1.52 -17.74 1.20
N ILE A 145 2.43 -18.61 0.78
CA ILE A 145 2.44 -19.18 -0.58
C ILE A 145 1.79 -20.55 -0.47
N ASP A 146 0.59 -20.69 -1.03
CA ASP A 146 -0.10 -21.97 -1.05
C ASP A 146 0.66 -22.92 -1.99
N PRO A 147 1.14 -24.09 -1.51
CA PRO A 147 1.76 -25.10 -2.37
C PRO A 147 0.78 -25.72 -3.39
N THR A 148 -0.52 -25.47 -3.27
CA THR A 148 -1.57 -25.92 -4.18
C THR A 148 -2.15 -24.74 -4.93
N GLY A 149 -2.33 -24.90 -6.26
CA GLY A 149 -2.94 -23.86 -7.09
C GLY A 149 -4.45 -24.07 -7.24
N PRO A 150 -5.17 -23.07 -7.77
CA PRO A 150 -6.60 -23.21 -8.06
C PRO A 150 -6.86 -24.42 -8.98
N SER A 151 -7.70 -25.35 -8.52
CA SER A 151 -8.06 -26.54 -9.30
C SER A 151 -9.21 -26.31 -10.30
N ALA A 152 -9.86 -25.15 -10.22
CA ALA A 152 -11.00 -24.75 -11.03
C ALA A 152 -10.93 -23.24 -11.32
N ALA A 153 -11.91 -22.73 -12.07
CA ALA A 153 -12.02 -21.30 -12.27
C ALA A 153 -12.26 -20.58 -10.93
N VAL A 154 -11.49 -19.52 -10.69
CA VAL A 154 -11.53 -18.70 -9.48
C VAL A 154 -12.69 -17.73 -9.59
N ASP A 155 -13.69 -17.91 -8.73
CA ASP A 155 -14.79 -16.97 -8.52
C ASP A 155 -14.75 -16.41 -7.08
N GLN A 156 -15.76 -15.60 -6.73
CA GLN A 156 -15.88 -14.98 -5.41
C GLN A 156 -15.95 -16.00 -4.27
N ASN A 157 -16.62 -17.13 -4.47
CA ASN A 157 -16.69 -18.17 -3.43
C ASN A 157 -15.34 -18.86 -3.29
N ALA A 158 -14.63 -19.09 -4.39
CA ALA A 158 -13.31 -19.71 -4.39
C ALA A 158 -12.28 -18.89 -3.59
N ILE A 159 -12.28 -17.56 -3.70
CA ILE A 159 -11.34 -16.72 -2.93
C ILE A 159 -11.68 -16.67 -1.44
N ALA A 160 -12.96 -16.70 -1.07
CA ALA A 160 -13.37 -16.78 0.34
C ALA A 160 -13.00 -18.13 0.95
N ALA A 161 -13.24 -19.22 0.22
CA ALA A 161 -12.83 -20.56 0.60
C ALA A 161 -11.30 -20.67 0.76
N GLU A 162 -10.55 -20.04 -0.14
CA GLU A 162 -9.08 -19.99 -0.05
C GLU A 162 -8.60 -19.18 1.16
N ALA A 163 -9.19 -18.02 1.44
CA ALA A 163 -8.89 -17.27 2.65
C ALA A 163 -9.17 -18.07 3.94
N ALA A 164 -10.28 -18.82 3.97
CA ALA A 164 -10.61 -19.71 5.08
C ALA A 164 -9.62 -20.89 5.20
N HIS A 165 -9.19 -21.46 4.08
CA HIS A 165 -8.17 -22.50 4.05
C HIS A 165 -6.81 -21.98 4.54
N ALA A 166 -6.34 -20.84 4.02
CA ALA A 166 -5.13 -20.17 4.45
C ALA A 166 -5.14 -19.90 5.96
N THR A 167 -6.28 -19.45 6.48
CA THR A 167 -6.49 -19.19 7.91
C THR A 167 -6.31 -20.46 8.74
N ALA A 168 -6.93 -21.57 8.32
CA ALA A 168 -6.84 -22.84 9.02
C ALA A 168 -5.41 -23.43 8.99
N VAL A 169 -4.74 -23.40 7.83
CA VAL A 169 -3.39 -23.96 7.65
C VAL A 169 -2.35 -23.16 8.46
N ASN A 170 -2.47 -21.83 8.47
CA ASN A 170 -1.47 -20.97 9.12
C ASN A 170 -1.85 -20.57 10.56
N SER A 171 -2.99 -21.03 11.06
CA SER A 171 -3.52 -20.62 12.38
C SER A 171 -3.66 -19.09 12.50
N TRP A 172 -4.07 -18.43 11.43
CA TRP A 172 -4.28 -16.99 11.42
C TRP A 172 -5.55 -16.60 12.17
N SER A 173 -5.60 -15.36 12.63
CA SER A 173 -6.79 -14.79 13.28
C SER A 173 -7.66 -14.08 12.25
N ASN A 174 -8.94 -14.45 12.20
CA ASN A 174 -9.94 -13.78 11.37
C ASN A 174 -10.85 -12.90 12.24
N THR A 175 -10.92 -11.60 11.94
CA THR A 175 -11.65 -10.59 12.70
C THR A 175 -12.35 -9.61 11.75
N ALA A 176 -13.13 -8.67 12.28
CA ALA A 176 -13.77 -7.64 11.47
C ALA A 176 -12.75 -6.72 10.75
N ASP A 177 -11.55 -6.58 11.30
CA ASP A 177 -10.45 -5.78 10.73
C ASP A 177 -9.53 -6.60 9.81
N THR A 178 -9.84 -7.87 9.55
CA THR A 178 -8.97 -8.73 8.75
C THR A 178 -9.29 -8.58 7.27
N GLN A 179 -8.26 -8.38 6.44
CA GLN A 179 -8.36 -8.42 4.98
C GLN A 179 -7.46 -9.54 4.44
N TYR A 180 -7.95 -10.31 3.47
CA TYR A 180 -7.16 -11.29 2.74
C TYR A 180 -7.02 -10.83 1.30
N ILE A 181 -5.79 -10.52 0.89
CA ILE A 181 -5.49 -10.26 -0.51
C ILE A 181 -5.05 -11.57 -1.13
N VAL A 182 -5.89 -12.12 -1.99
CA VAL A 182 -5.70 -13.40 -2.67
C VAL A 182 -5.16 -13.12 -4.07
N LEU A 183 -3.95 -13.61 -4.33
CA LEU A 183 -3.25 -13.47 -5.61
C LEU A 183 -3.10 -14.87 -6.25
N PRO A 184 -3.99 -15.31 -7.14
CA PRO A 184 -3.80 -16.55 -7.87
C PRO A 184 -2.57 -16.51 -8.78
N GLN A 185 -1.86 -17.64 -8.87
CA GLN A 185 -0.68 -17.76 -9.73
C GLN A 185 -0.99 -17.54 -11.22
N SER A 186 0.06 -17.28 -12.01
CA SER A 186 0.00 -17.33 -13.48
C SER A 186 -0.61 -18.65 -13.98
N GLY A 187 -1.42 -18.55 -15.03
CA GLY A 187 -2.20 -19.62 -15.65
C GLY A 187 -3.55 -19.90 -14.99
N SER A 188 -3.92 -19.19 -13.91
CA SER A 188 -5.21 -19.36 -13.25
C SER A 188 -6.36 -18.87 -14.12
N SER A 189 -7.43 -19.65 -14.20
CA SER A 189 -8.67 -19.22 -14.86
C SER A 189 -9.51 -18.41 -13.88
N ILE A 190 -9.84 -17.16 -14.22
CA ILE A 190 -10.65 -16.27 -13.37
C ILE A 190 -12.04 -16.11 -13.99
N VAL A 191 -13.10 -16.21 -13.18
CA VAL A 191 -14.48 -15.95 -13.59
C VAL A 191 -14.72 -14.45 -13.58
N THR A 192 -14.93 -13.85 -14.76
CA THR A 192 -15.14 -12.40 -14.89
C THR A 192 -16.60 -11.97 -14.92
N GLY A 193 -17.53 -12.92 -15.10
CA GLY A 193 -18.95 -12.61 -15.28
C GLY A 193 -19.27 -11.74 -16.51
N GLY A 194 -18.30 -11.53 -17.41
CA GLY A 194 -18.43 -10.64 -18.58
C GLY A 194 -18.03 -9.18 -18.33
N THR A 195 -17.62 -8.83 -17.11
CA THR A 195 -17.15 -7.48 -16.75
C THR A 195 -15.62 -7.48 -16.61
N PRO A 196 -14.88 -6.70 -17.41
CA PRO A 196 -13.45 -6.54 -17.25
C PRO A 196 -13.09 -5.83 -15.93
N PHE A 197 -12.06 -6.32 -15.23
CA PHE A 197 -11.50 -5.69 -14.01
C PHE A 197 -10.01 -6.02 -13.88
N CYS A 198 -9.31 -5.30 -13.00
CA CYS A 198 -7.92 -5.56 -12.60
C CYS A 198 -7.77 -6.08 -11.19
N GLY A 199 -8.81 -5.96 -10.39
CA GLY A 199 -8.94 -6.45 -9.04
C GLY A 199 -10.39 -6.26 -8.61
N TYR A 200 -10.72 -6.82 -7.46
CA TYR A 200 -11.92 -6.44 -6.73
C TYR A 200 -11.76 -6.79 -5.27
N HIS A 201 -12.52 -6.13 -4.41
CA HIS A 201 -12.74 -6.55 -3.03
C HIS A 201 -14.21 -6.87 -2.80
N THR A 202 -14.44 -7.74 -1.82
CA THR A 202 -15.76 -8.19 -1.39
C THR A 202 -15.68 -8.95 -0.08
N PHE A 203 -16.79 -9.57 0.32
CA PHE A 203 -16.82 -10.51 1.44
C PHE A 203 -17.41 -11.86 1.05
N GLY A 204 -17.10 -12.88 1.84
CA GLY A 204 -17.66 -14.22 1.71
C GLY A 204 -17.94 -14.85 3.08
N PHE A 205 -18.72 -15.93 3.06
CA PHE A 205 -19.09 -16.67 4.27
C PHE A 205 -18.55 -18.08 4.22
N GLU A 206 -17.60 -18.38 5.10
CA GLU A 206 -16.97 -19.68 5.19
C GLU A 206 -16.90 -20.12 6.64
N ASN A 207 -17.18 -21.39 6.93
CA ASN A 207 -17.10 -21.95 8.29
C ASN A 207 -17.86 -21.11 9.35
N ASN A 208 -18.98 -20.49 8.96
CA ASN A 208 -19.79 -19.59 9.81
C ASN A 208 -19.00 -18.36 10.30
N GLN A 209 -18.06 -17.88 9.51
CA GLN A 209 -17.33 -16.62 9.67
C GLN A 209 -17.41 -15.81 8.38
N THR A 210 -17.34 -14.49 8.51
CA THR A 210 -17.17 -13.57 7.37
C THR A 210 -15.68 -13.41 7.06
N PHE A 211 -15.34 -13.42 5.78
CA PHE A 211 -14.00 -13.16 5.27
C PHE A 211 -14.07 -11.98 4.31
N PHE A 212 -13.34 -10.90 4.61
CA PHE A 212 -13.15 -9.77 3.71
C PHE A 212 -11.96 -10.07 2.80
N VAL A 213 -12.22 -10.15 1.50
CA VAL A 213 -11.29 -10.73 0.53
C VAL A 213 -11.16 -9.81 -0.67
N SER A 214 -9.94 -9.70 -1.18
CA SER A 214 -9.66 -9.08 -2.46
C SER A 214 -9.07 -10.12 -3.41
N LEU A 215 -9.49 -10.10 -4.67
CA LEU A 215 -8.86 -10.86 -5.74
C LEU A 215 -7.98 -9.92 -6.57
N ILE A 216 -6.72 -10.29 -6.73
CA ILE A 216 -5.82 -9.62 -7.66
C ILE A 216 -5.30 -10.65 -8.66
N PRO A 217 -5.88 -10.72 -9.87
CA PRO A 217 -5.42 -11.63 -10.91
C PRO A 217 -3.95 -11.39 -11.26
N PHE A 218 -3.26 -12.46 -11.66
CA PHE A 218 -1.96 -12.30 -12.30
C PHE A 218 -2.11 -11.46 -13.58
N ILE A 219 -1.24 -10.47 -13.78
CA ILE A 219 -1.31 -9.54 -14.91
C ILE A 219 -0.80 -10.24 -16.18
N GLU A 220 -1.70 -10.95 -16.86
CA GLU A 220 -1.47 -11.67 -18.10
C GLU A 220 -2.79 -11.91 -18.84
N GLY A 221 -2.72 -12.40 -20.09
CA GLY A 221 -3.90 -12.82 -20.83
C GLY A 221 -4.96 -11.73 -20.93
N SER A 222 -6.18 -12.01 -20.45
CA SER A 222 -7.29 -11.04 -20.41
C SER A 222 -7.09 -9.88 -19.42
N PHE A 223 -6.11 -9.98 -18.52
CA PHE A 223 -5.76 -8.96 -17.53
C PHE A 223 -4.50 -8.18 -17.93
N ALA A 224 -3.95 -8.39 -19.12
CA ALA A 224 -2.70 -7.76 -19.54
C ALA A 224 -2.77 -6.22 -19.51
N ASP A 225 -3.93 -5.63 -19.79
CA ASP A 225 -4.13 -4.16 -19.77
C ASP A 225 -4.03 -3.57 -18.36
N CYS A 226 -4.14 -4.38 -17.31
CA CYS A 226 -3.97 -3.97 -15.92
C CYS A 226 -2.56 -3.52 -15.59
N ILE A 227 -1.57 -3.86 -16.43
CA ILE A 227 -0.21 -3.32 -16.32
C ILE A 227 -0.19 -1.79 -16.31
N ASN A 228 -1.20 -1.15 -16.92
CA ASN A 228 -1.31 0.30 -17.02
C ASN A 228 -1.83 0.96 -15.73
N ALA A 229 -2.29 0.18 -14.74
CA ALA A 229 -2.61 0.74 -13.42
C ALA A 229 -1.33 1.18 -12.70
N GLY A 230 -0.22 0.46 -12.92
CA GLY A 230 1.09 0.80 -12.41
C GLY A 230 1.95 1.60 -13.39
N THR A 231 3.14 1.99 -12.94
CA THR A 231 4.08 2.78 -13.76
C THR A 231 5.06 1.91 -14.56
N GLY A 232 4.54 0.89 -15.26
CA GLY A 232 5.32 0.13 -16.25
C GLY A 232 6.04 -1.13 -15.74
N SER A 233 5.71 -1.65 -14.55
CA SER A 233 6.12 -2.98 -14.10
C SER A 233 4.93 -3.77 -13.55
N VAL A 234 4.97 -5.10 -13.64
CA VAL A 234 3.90 -5.96 -13.13
C VAL A 234 3.77 -5.79 -11.61
N ALA A 235 4.88 -5.81 -10.87
CA ALA A 235 4.85 -5.57 -9.42
C ALA A 235 4.23 -4.22 -9.06
N SER A 236 4.59 -3.14 -9.77
CA SER A 236 4.00 -1.82 -9.53
C SER A 236 2.49 -1.78 -9.80
N ALA A 237 2.04 -2.48 -10.85
CA ALA A 237 0.61 -2.54 -11.16
C ALA A 237 -0.15 -3.35 -10.10
N VAL A 238 0.41 -4.48 -9.66
CA VAL A 238 -0.18 -5.28 -8.58
C VAL A 238 -0.24 -4.46 -7.28
N THR A 239 0.84 -3.78 -6.87
CA THR A 239 0.79 -2.98 -5.62
C THR A 239 -0.17 -1.81 -5.70
N VAL A 240 -0.33 -1.16 -6.85
CA VAL A 240 -1.36 -0.12 -7.06
C VAL A 240 -2.76 -0.71 -6.88
N ILE A 241 -3.05 -1.83 -7.54
CA ILE A 241 -4.33 -2.54 -7.41
C ILE A 241 -4.55 -2.97 -5.94
N SER A 242 -3.55 -3.57 -5.30
CA SER A 242 -3.60 -3.97 -3.90
C SER A 242 -3.93 -2.81 -2.98
N THR A 243 -3.32 -1.63 -3.18
CA THR A 243 -3.64 -0.46 -2.36
C THR A 243 -5.01 0.12 -2.60
N HIS A 244 -5.53 0.01 -3.83
CA HIS A 244 -6.90 0.41 -4.16
C HIS A 244 -7.88 -0.46 -3.38
N GLU A 245 -7.81 -1.78 -3.57
CA GLU A 245 -8.70 -2.73 -2.92
C GLU A 245 -8.58 -2.72 -1.39
N TYR A 246 -7.36 -2.54 -0.87
CA TYR A 246 -7.10 -2.41 0.56
C TYR A 246 -7.80 -1.19 1.16
N ALA A 247 -7.68 -0.03 0.51
CA ALA A 247 -8.23 1.22 1.00
C ALA A 247 -9.76 1.18 0.99
N GLU A 248 -10.35 0.65 -0.08
CA GLU A 248 -11.80 0.51 -0.21
C GLU A 248 -12.34 -0.49 0.82
N THR A 249 -11.71 -1.66 0.97
CA THR A 249 -12.08 -2.61 2.04
C THR A 249 -11.97 -1.99 3.43
N ALA A 250 -11.00 -1.10 3.67
CA ALA A 250 -10.87 -0.44 4.98
C ALA A 250 -12.04 0.55 5.22
N THR A 251 -12.52 1.23 4.19
CA THR A 251 -13.57 2.26 4.28
C THR A 251 -14.99 1.74 4.03
N ASP A 252 -15.14 0.59 3.38
CA ASP A 252 -16.41 -0.11 3.11
C ASP A 252 -16.17 -1.63 2.95
N PRO A 253 -15.93 -2.39 4.04
CA PRO A 253 -15.67 -3.83 3.95
C PRO A 253 -16.90 -4.65 3.54
N VAL A 254 -18.12 -4.11 3.63
CA VAL A 254 -19.36 -4.83 3.33
C VAL A 254 -19.94 -4.33 2.01
N THR A 255 -19.49 -4.97 0.94
CA THR A 255 -19.93 -4.66 -0.41
C THR A 255 -21.21 -5.42 -0.77
N ASP A 256 -22.38 -4.88 -0.46
CA ASP A 256 -23.67 -5.46 -0.88
C ASP A 256 -24.56 -4.45 -1.62
N ASN A 257 -25.82 -4.79 -1.92
CA ASN A 257 -26.76 -3.87 -2.58
C ASN A 257 -27.80 -3.30 -1.59
N VAL A 258 -27.53 -3.35 -0.28
CA VAL A 258 -28.47 -2.97 0.77
C VAL A 258 -28.12 -1.58 1.28
N SER A 259 -29.02 -0.63 1.06
CA SER A 259 -28.90 0.72 1.60
C SER A 259 -28.73 0.68 3.12
N GLY A 260 -27.67 1.28 3.64
CA GLY A 260 -27.38 1.34 5.08
C GLY A 260 -26.23 0.45 5.55
N ASP A 261 -25.78 -0.50 4.71
CA ASP A 261 -24.68 -1.41 5.04
C ASP A 261 -23.33 -0.98 4.43
N HIS A 262 -23.34 0.03 3.55
CA HIS A 262 -22.13 0.65 3.00
C HIS A 262 -21.45 1.59 3.99
N GLY A 263 -20.12 1.50 4.08
CA GLY A 263 -19.26 2.46 4.76
C GLY A 263 -19.22 3.80 4.04
N TRP A 264 -18.16 4.08 3.28
CA TRP A 264 -17.94 5.37 2.61
C TRP A 264 -17.95 5.26 1.09
N CYS A 265 -18.92 5.90 0.44
CA CYS A 265 -19.02 6.01 -1.01
C CYS A 265 -19.57 7.39 -1.44
N THR A 266 -19.56 7.73 -2.72
CA THR A 266 -20.17 8.98 -3.21
C THR A 266 -21.69 8.98 -3.02
N SER A 267 -22.31 10.16 -3.01
CA SER A 267 -23.77 10.29 -2.79
C SER A 267 -24.66 9.45 -3.74
N ASP A 268 -24.12 9.08 -4.89
CA ASP A 268 -24.81 8.36 -5.95
C ASP A 268 -24.44 6.87 -6.03
N CYS A 269 -23.67 6.35 -5.06
CA CYS A 269 -23.20 4.96 -5.03
C CYS A 269 -24.34 3.93 -5.14
N LEU A 270 -25.51 4.24 -4.57
CA LEU A 270 -26.70 3.39 -4.61
C LEU A 270 -27.47 3.45 -5.94
N THR A 271 -27.12 4.36 -6.85
CA THR A 271 -27.90 4.67 -8.06
C THR A 271 -27.13 4.56 -9.37
N ASN A 272 -25.83 4.88 -9.37
CA ASN A 272 -25.00 4.93 -10.56
C ASN A 272 -23.83 3.92 -10.53
N GLY A 273 -23.82 3.02 -9.55
CA GLY A 273 -22.66 2.20 -9.22
C GLY A 273 -21.85 2.87 -8.12
N ILE A 274 -21.08 2.07 -7.39
CA ILE A 274 -20.37 2.50 -6.19
C ILE A 274 -19.09 3.22 -6.62
N SER A 275 -18.84 4.39 -6.03
CA SER A 275 -17.56 5.11 -6.19
C SER A 275 -16.99 5.31 -4.80
N GLU A 276 -15.93 4.56 -4.51
CA GLU A 276 -15.22 4.54 -3.25
C GLU A 276 -13.93 5.36 -3.29
N ILE A 277 -13.18 5.30 -2.19
CA ILE A 277 -11.95 6.08 -2.00
C ILE A 277 -10.89 5.80 -3.09
N GLY A 278 -10.81 4.58 -3.60
CA GLY A 278 -9.90 4.19 -4.67
C GLY A 278 -10.42 4.61 -6.05
N ASP A 279 -11.72 4.37 -6.30
CA ASP A 279 -12.40 4.72 -7.56
C ASP A 279 -12.28 6.19 -7.94
N LEU A 280 -12.43 7.08 -6.94
CA LEU A 280 -12.33 8.52 -7.12
C LEU A 280 -10.95 9.00 -7.58
N CYS A 281 -9.94 8.13 -7.57
CA CYS A 281 -8.57 8.44 -7.96
C CYS A 281 -8.00 7.47 -8.98
N PHE A 282 -8.87 6.65 -9.59
CA PHE A 282 -8.45 5.58 -10.48
C PHE A 282 -7.45 6.01 -11.57
N SER A 283 -6.45 5.17 -11.82
CA SER A 283 -5.35 5.39 -12.80
C SER A 283 -4.34 6.48 -12.43
N ASP A 284 -4.25 6.84 -11.16
CA ASP A 284 -3.26 7.80 -10.66
C ASP A 284 -2.27 7.15 -9.68
N PRO A 285 -1.23 6.46 -10.18
CA PRO A 285 -0.23 5.89 -9.30
C PRO A 285 0.68 6.97 -8.70
N ALA A 286 1.06 6.76 -7.44
CA ALA A 286 2.05 7.53 -6.71
C ALA A 286 3.17 6.63 -6.17
N PHE A 287 4.28 7.27 -5.82
CA PHE A 287 5.44 6.63 -5.19
C PHE A 287 5.74 7.32 -3.87
N PRO A 288 5.07 6.92 -2.78
CA PRO A 288 5.43 7.38 -1.45
C PRO A 288 6.83 6.90 -1.05
N ASP A 289 7.40 7.52 -0.02
CA ASP A 289 8.81 7.38 0.41
C ASP A 289 9.25 5.96 0.84
N PHE A 290 8.37 4.94 0.76
CA PHE A 290 8.66 3.54 1.06
C PHE A 290 8.88 2.65 -0.17
N GLY A 291 8.96 3.22 -1.38
CA GLY A 291 9.62 2.58 -2.53
C GLY A 291 8.81 1.57 -3.34
N VAL A 292 7.49 1.48 -3.12
CA VAL A 292 6.56 0.74 -3.98
C VAL A 292 5.47 1.67 -4.51
N ALA A 293 4.90 1.33 -5.67
CA ALA A 293 3.82 2.11 -6.27
C ALA A 293 2.52 1.87 -5.52
N VAL A 294 1.76 2.93 -5.29
CA VAL A 294 0.44 2.90 -4.67
C VAL A 294 -0.54 3.68 -5.54
N GLN A 295 -1.83 3.39 -5.42
CA GLN A 295 -2.90 4.22 -5.96
C GLN A 295 -2.97 5.52 -5.14
N LEU A 296 -3.10 6.71 -5.75
CA LEU A 296 -3.57 7.88 -4.99
C LEU A 296 -4.95 7.57 -4.40
N LEU A 297 -5.24 8.11 -3.22
CA LEU A 297 -6.53 7.94 -2.54
C LEU A 297 -7.24 9.28 -2.42
N TRP A 298 -8.57 9.26 -2.51
CA TRP A 298 -9.35 10.46 -2.29
C TRP A 298 -9.24 10.92 -0.84
N SER A 299 -9.02 12.21 -0.62
CA SER A 299 -9.16 12.83 0.70
C SER A 299 -10.34 13.78 0.70
N ASN A 300 -11.33 13.51 1.55
CA ASN A 300 -12.42 14.45 1.81
C ASN A 300 -11.92 15.79 2.38
N ALA A 301 -10.87 15.77 3.20
CA ALA A 301 -10.30 16.98 3.79
C ALA A 301 -9.58 17.87 2.75
N ASP A 302 -8.83 17.25 1.84
CA ASP A 302 -8.09 17.97 0.78
C ASP A 302 -8.96 18.21 -0.47
N ASN A 303 -10.08 17.50 -0.60
CA ASN A 303 -10.95 17.49 -1.76
C ASN A 303 -10.19 17.18 -3.06
N ASP A 304 -9.24 16.24 -2.97
CA ASP A 304 -8.36 15.84 -4.07
C ASP A 304 -7.81 14.42 -3.84
N CYS A 305 -7.20 13.86 -4.88
CA CYS A 305 -6.44 12.62 -4.85
C CYS A 305 -5.04 12.88 -4.30
N VAL A 306 -4.72 12.29 -3.15
CA VAL A 306 -3.48 12.56 -2.43
C VAL A 306 -2.70 11.27 -2.12
N SER A 307 -1.39 11.42 -1.96
CA SER A 307 -0.48 10.34 -1.51
C SER A 307 -0.09 10.49 -0.05
N SER A 308 -0.62 11.50 0.64
CA SER A 308 -0.33 11.76 2.05
C SER A 308 -1.42 12.63 2.70
N PHE A 309 -1.73 12.36 3.96
CA PHE A 309 -2.59 13.22 4.79
C PHE A 309 -1.94 13.50 6.15
N GLY A 310 -2.00 14.74 6.64
CA GLY A 310 -1.57 15.09 8.01
C GLY A 310 -0.07 14.88 8.33
N GLY A 311 0.77 14.58 7.34
CA GLY A 311 2.22 14.71 7.46
C GLY A 311 2.58 16.19 7.50
N ASN A 312 3.54 16.59 8.34
CA ASN A 312 4.04 17.96 8.36
C ASN A 312 4.85 18.24 7.08
N THR A 313 4.18 18.36 5.94
CA THR A 313 4.72 19.01 4.74
C THR A 313 4.89 20.47 5.12
N THR A 314 6.12 20.84 5.47
CA THR A 314 6.51 22.24 5.48
C THR A 314 6.39 22.71 4.04
N THR A 315 5.27 23.36 3.73
CA THR A 315 5.09 24.11 2.49
C THR A 315 6.12 25.23 2.51
N THR A 316 7.33 24.98 2.01
CA THR A 316 8.25 26.06 1.64
C THR A 316 7.67 26.74 0.41
N THR A 317 6.77 27.68 0.65
CA THR A 317 6.56 28.78 -0.28
C THR A 317 7.90 29.50 -0.42
N GLY A 318 8.46 29.44 -1.62
CA GLY A 318 9.70 30.13 -1.99
C GLY A 318 9.61 31.65 -1.83
N PRO A 319 10.77 32.34 -1.85
CA PRO A 319 11.16 33.18 -0.73
C PRO A 319 10.94 34.68 -0.97
N GLY A 320 10.40 35.34 0.05
CA GLY A 320 10.70 36.74 0.33
C GLY A 320 12.11 36.83 0.93
N THR A 321 13.04 37.38 0.15
CA THR A 321 14.40 37.74 0.55
C THR A 321 14.47 38.45 1.90
N THR A 322 15.21 37.88 2.86
CA THR A 322 16.01 38.70 3.78
C THR A 322 17.21 37.91 4.31
N THR A 323 18.39 38.37 3.91
CA THR A 323 19.70 37.95 4.40
C THR A 323 19.86 38.35 5.86
N THR A 324 20.11 37.41 6.79
CA THR A 324 20.86 37.71 8.03
C THR A 324 21.59 36.47 8.53
N THR A 325 22.76 36.74 9.07
CA THR A 325 23.88 35.86 9.40
C THR A 325 23.63 34.99 10.63
N ALA A 326 24.06 33.72 10.59
CA ALA A 326 24.00 32.78 11.72
C ALA A 326 25.04 33.09 12.83
N PRO A 327 24.71 32.84 14.10
CA PRO A 327 25.67 32.40 15.12
C PRO A 327 25.49 30.91 15.45
N GLY A 328 26.59 30.23 15.75
CA GLY A 328 26.73 28.78 15.84
C GLY A 328 25.98 28.06 16.99
N PRO A 329 26.09 26.72 17.04
CA PRO A 329 25.27 25.86 17.89
C PRO A 329 25.63 26.05 19.37
N THR A 330 24.63 26.44 20.17
CA THR A 330 24.72 26.44 21.63
C THR A 330 24.04 25.20 22.16
N THR A 331 24.79 24.37 22.89
CA THR A 331 24.28 23.20 23.62
C THR A 331 23.56 23.69 24.87
N THR A 332 22.25 23.46 24.97
CA THR A 332 21.49 23.75 26.20
C THR A 332 21.18 22.43 26.90
N THR A 333 21.86 22.17 28.02
CA THR A 333 21.55 21.05 28.91
C THR A 333 20.64 21.54 30.02
N THR A 334 19.36 21.14 30.01
CA THR A 334 18.47 21.27 31.17
C THR A 334 18.40 19.93 31.89
N THR A 335 18.96 19.88 33.09
CA THR A 335 18.91 18.72 33.99
C THR A 335 17.55 18.62 34.68
N ALA A 336 16.75 17.61 34.31
CA ALA A 336 15.70 17.04 35.15
C ALA A 336 15.78 15.50 35.05
N PRO A 337 15.68 14.74 36.17
CA PRO A 337 15.79 13.29 36.14
C PRO A 337 14.47 12.66 35.68
N GLY A 338 14.46 12.18 34.44
CA GLY A 338 13.43 11.34 33.83
C GLY A 338 14.08 10.39 32.82
N PRO A 339 13.39 9.32 32.37
CA PRO A 339 13.99 8.28 31.54
C PRO A 339 14.59 8.86 30.26
N THR A 340 15.86 8.55 30.01
CA THR A 340 16.61 9.04 28.85
C THR A 340 16.11 8.36 27.57
N THR A 341 15.22 9.01 26.83
CA THR A 341 14.96 8.66 25.44
C THR A 341 16.06 9.27 24.60
N THR A 342 17.01 8.46 24.14
CA THR A 342 18.01 8.90 23.16
C THR A 342 17.32 9.00 21.80
N THR A 343 16.76 10.16 21.47
CA THR A 343 16.34 10.46 20.10
C THR A 343 17.59 10.74 19.28
N THR A 344 18.17 9.71 18.66
CA THR A 344 19.15 9.91 17.59
C THR A 344 18.42 10.52 16.40
N THR A 345 18.63 11.82 16.17
CA THR A 345 18.20 12.47 14.93
C THR A 345 18.88 11.76 13.76
N VAL A 346 18.08 11.04 12.96
CA VAL A 346 18.56 10.38 11.75
C VAL A 346 18.94 11.47 10.75
N CYS A 347 20.17 11.41 10.25
CA CYS A 347 20.68 12.34 9.23
C CYS A 347 20.03 11.99 7.89
N THR A 348 19.29 12.93 7.30
CA THR A 348 18.65 12.78 5.98
C THR A 348 19.01 13.93 5.05
N GLY A 349 18.98 13.69 3.75
CA GLY A 349 19.14 14.72 2.73
C GLY A 349 18.37 14.33 1.47
N THR A 350 18.63 15.06 0.38
CA THR A 350 17.85 14.95 -0.84
C THR A 350 18.76 14.92 -2.06
N PHE A 351 18.49 14.03 -3.00
CA PHE A 351 18.96 14.15 -4.38
C PHE A 351 17.86 14.80 -5.21
N ASP A 352 18.19 15.81 -6.00
CA ASP A 352 17.25 16.42 -6.95
C ASP A 352 17.91 16.66 -8.31
N GLY A 353 17.11 17.02 -9.31
CA GLY A 353 17.63 17.41 -10.62
C GLY A 353 16.60 17.28 -11.71
N SER A 354 17.05 17.44 -12.96
CA SER A 354 16.18 17.35 -14.13
C SER A 354 16.75 16.47 -15.24
N ALA A 355 15.88 15.78 -15.98
CA ALA A 355 16.24 15.00 -17.15
C ALA A 355 15.89 15.72 -18.45
N PHE A 356 16.86 15.76 -19.36
CA PHE A 356 16.75 16.46 -20.64
C PHE A 356 17.04 15.53 -21.82
N LYS A 357 16.44 15.87 -22.98
CA LYS A 357 16.74 15.16 -24.23
C LYS A 357 18.14 15.57 -24.68
N GLY A 358 19.00 14.62 -25.04
CA GLY A 358 20.29 14.92 -25.65
C GLY A 358 21.38 15.33 -24.66
N ALA A 359 22.37 16.09 -25.14
CA ALA A 359 23.69 16.24 -24.51
C ALA A 359 23.96 17.63 -23.88
N SER A 360 22.95 18.45 -23.61
CA SER A 360 23.11 19.81 -23.06
C SER A 360 21.80 20.29 -22.44
N THR A 361 21.88 21.13 -21.41
CA THR A 361 20.74 21.81 -20.74
C THR A 361 20.08 22.86 -21.64
N ASN A 362 20.72 23.26 -22.74
CA ASN A 362 20.14 24.17 -23.73
C ASN A 362 20.49 23.77 -25.17
N PRO A 363 19.55 23.86 -26.14
CA PRO A 363 18.10 24.09 -26.03
C PRO A 363 17.33 22.78 -26.26
N ARG A 364 16.88 22.07 -25.22
CA ARG A 364 16.15 20.79 -25.40
C ARG A 364 15.06 20.56 -24.35
N ARG A 365 14.00 19.89 -24.81
CA ARG A 365 12.78 19.54 -24.07
C ARG A 365 13.10 18.63 -22.86
N ALA A 366 12.49 18.94 -21.73
CA ALA A 366 12.41 18.06 -20.56
C ALA A 366 11.92 16.65 -20.93
N LEU A 367 12.43 15.64 -20.21
CA LEU A 367 11.99 14.26 -20.35
C LEU A 367 11.22 13.81 -19.11
N PRO A 368 9.89 13.64 -19.21
CA PRO A 368 9.12 12.91 -18.20
C PRO A 368 9.40 11.40 -18.26
N GLY A 369 9.18 10.74 -17.13
CA GLY A 369 9.19 9.29 -16.96
C GLY A 369 10.57 8.64 -16.91
N VAL A 370 11.66 9.39 -16.82
CA VAL A 370 13.02 8.86 -16.65
C VAL A 370 13.16 8.31 -15.24
N MET A 371 13.55 7.04 -15.12
CA MET A 371 13.77 6.41 -13.83
C MET A 371 15.17 6.73 -13.33
N VAL A 372 15.26 7.39 -12.18
CA VAL A 372 16.49 7.66 -11.44
C VAL A 372 16.55 6.71 -10.26
N SER A 373 17.67 6.04 -10.05
CA SER A 373 17.90 5.16 -8.91
C SER A 373 19.13 5.62 -8.12
N ALA A 374 19.08 5.55 -6.80
CA ALA A 374 20.19 5.81 -5.89
C ALA A 374 20.43 4.55 -5.04
N ALA A 375 21.43 3.76 -5.42
CA ALA A 375 21.81 2.53 -4.72
C ALA A 375 22.88 2.85 -3.66
N PRO A 376 22.64 2.61 -2.37
CA PRO A 376 23.64 2.92 -1.34
C PRO A 376 24.81 1.93 -1.40
N ASP A 377 26.02 2.43 -1.19
CA ASP A 377 27.25 1.62 -1.27
C ASP A 377 27.34 0.52 -0.21
N ASN A 378 26.54 0.62 0.85
CA ASN A 378 26.45 -0.38 1.92
C ASN A 378 25.52 -1.56 1.57
N GLY A 379 24.97 -1.62 0.35
CA GLY A 379 24.05 -2.68 -0.08
C GLY A 379 22.64 -2.58 0.53
N GLY A 380 22.29 -1.41 1.07
CA GLY A 380 20.93 -1.10 1.50
C GLY A 380 19.92 -0.96 0.35
N ILE A 381 18.70 -0.56 0.69
CA ILE A 381 17.60 -0.42 -0.26
C ILE A 381 17.95 0.63 -1.32
N THR A 382 17.81 0.26 -2.60
CA THR A 382 17.95 1.20 -3.71
C THR A 382 16.70 2.07 -3.80
N LEU A 383 16.89 3.38 -3.73
CA LEU A 383 15.80 4.36 -3.79
C LEU A 383 15.57 4.76 -5.24
N THR A 384 14.33 4.99 -5.67
CA THR A 384 14.05 5.36 -7.07
C THR A 384 13.00 6.46 -7.19
N ALA A 385 13.11 7.31 -8.21
CA ALA A 385 12.11 8.30 -8.58
C ALA A 385 11.96 8.36 -10.11
N ALA A 386 10.76 8.69 -10.58
CA ALA A 386 10.51 9.01 -11.99
C ALA A 386 10.50 10.52 -12.18
N THR A 387 11.02 11.02 -13.31
CA THR A 387 10.90 12.45 -13.62
C THR A 387 9.46 12.83 -13.97
N ASP A 388 9.01 13.98 -13.47
CA ASP A 388 7.67 14.53 -13.71
C ASP A 388 7.51 15.12 -15.12
N SER A 389 6.36 15.75 -15.39
CA SER A 389 6.08 16.42 -16.68
C SER A 389 7.07 17.55 -17.04
N SER A 390 7.72 18.15 -16.03
CA SER A 390 8.78 19.15 -16.17
C SER A 390 10.17 18.53 -16.33
N GLY A 391 10.28 17.21 -16.24
CA GLY A 391 11.52 16.45 -16.27
C GLY A 391 12.24 16.44 -14.92
N SER A 392 11.63 16.90 -13.83
CA SER A 392 12.25 17.02 -12.52
C SER A 392 12.06 15.77 -11.68
N TYR A 393 13.02 15.44 -10.83
CA TYR A 393 12.92 14.35 -9.85
C TYR A 393 13.47 14.78 -8.49
N ILE A 394 13.02 14.10 -7.44
CA ILE A 394 13.49 14.27 -6.06
C ILE A 394 13.55 12.89 -5.41
N ILE A 395 14.64 12.57 -4.71
CA ILE A 395 14.82 11.35 -3.90
C ILE A 395 15.29 11.77 -2.51
N SER A 396 14.50 11.48 -1.48
CA SER A 396 14.91 11.63 -0.08
C SER A 396 15.74 10.42 0.35
N ALA A 397 16.91 10.64 0.92
CA ALA A 397 17.84 9.57 1.28
C ALA A 397 18.54 9.84 2.62
N PRO A 398 18.83 8.79 3.42
CA PRO A 398 19.73 8.91 4.56
C PRO A 398 21.12 9.45 4.17
N CYS A 399 21.84 10.01 5.15
CA CYS A 399 23.24 10.36 4.94
C CYS A 399 24.07 9.11 4.62
N GLY A 400 24.85 9.19 3.55
CA GLY A 400 25.55 8.06 2.98
C GLY A 400 26.06 8.34 1.57
N THR A 401 26.79 7.38 1.01
CA THR A 401 27.26 7.40 -0.37
C THR A 401 26.38 6.49 -1.22
N TYR A 402 25.99 7.00 -2.38
CA TYR A 402 25.06 6.36 -3.30
C TYR A 402 25.64 6.34 -4.71
N MET A 403 25.45 5.23 -5.40
CA MET A 403 25.59 5.13 -6.84
C MET A 403 24.26 5.50 -7.49
N MET A 404 24.22 6.68 -8.12
CA MET A 404 23.08 7.09 -8.92
C MET A 404 23.14 6.44 -10.31
N THR A 405 22.00 5.99 -10.82
CA THR A 405 21.82 5.52 -12.20
C THR A 405 20.56 6.12 -12.82
N GLY A 406 20.56 6.28 -14.15
CA GLY A 406 19.44 6.86 -14.90
C GLY A 406 19.07 6.00 -16.10
N VAL A 407 17.82 5.54 -16.17
CA VAL A 407 17.29 4.75 -17.29
C VAL A 407 16.23 5.57 -18.02
N GLY A 408 16.29 5.54 -19.37
CA GLY A 408 15.33 6.24 -20.22
C GLY A 408 13.86 5.92 -19.89
N PRO A 409 12.91 6.74 -20.38
CA PRO A 409 11.50 6.60 -20.02
C PRO A 409 10.96 5.22 -20.36
N ILE A 410 9.87 4.82 -19.67
CA ILE A 410 9.12 3.52 -19.61
C ILE A 410 9.34 2.50 -20.76
N LEU A 411 9.60 2.93 -22.00
CA LEU A 411 9.96 2.10 -23.15
C LEU A 411 11.46 1.72 -23.27
N GLN A 412 12.31 2.13 -22.32
CA GLN A 412 13.77 1.88 -22.28
C GLN A 412 14.56 2.26 -23.55
N ASP A 413 14.04 3.14 -24.41
CA ASP A 413 14.64 3.51 -25.71
C ASP A 413 15.88 4.40 -25.62
N ARG A 414 16.29 4.79 -24.40
CA ARG A 414 17.32 5.79 -24.14
C ARG A 414 18.29 5.36 -23.04
N VAL A 415 19.52 5.87 -23.16
CA VAL A 415 20.55 5.83 -22.12
C VAL A 415 20.69 7.24 -21.56
N CYS A 416 20.58 7.38 -20.24
CA CYS A 416 20.75 8.65 -19.56
C CYS A 416 22.14 8.71 -18.91
N HIS A 417 22.80 9.86 -19.07
CA HIS A 417 24.10 10.14 -18.47
C HIS A 417 23.91 11.15 -17.33
N ILE A 418 24.54 10.92 -16.19
CA ILE A 418 24.33 11.72 -14.97
C ILE A 418 25.42 12.77 -14.82
N GLY A 419 25.05 13.96 -14.35
CA GLY A 419 25.90 15.11 -14.07
C GLY A 419 26.36 15.86 -15.32
N SER A 420 26.68 15.15 -16.40
CA SER A 420 26.98 15.76 -17.69
C SER A 420 26.69 14.84 -18.87
N SER A 421 26.59 15.43 -20.06
CA SER A 421 26.38 14.69 -21.30
C SER A 421 27.56 13.83 -21.77
N ARG A 422 28.72 14.01 -21.15
CA ARG A 422 29.92 13.17 -21.31
C ARG A 422 30.14 12.23 -20.11
N GLY A 423 29.26 12.30 -19.10
CA GLY A 423 29.30 11.45 -17.91
C GLY A 423 28.99 9.99 -18.24
N GLY A 424 29.19 9.12 -17.26
CA GLY A 424 28.79 7.71 -17.34
C GLY A 424 27.27 7.53 -17.16
N PRO A 425 26.76 6.29 -17.34
CA PRO A 425 25.38 5.94 -16.97
C PRO A 425 25.15 5.93 -15.44
N SER A 426 26.23 6.08 -14.67
CA SER A 426 26.21 6.16 -13.21
C SER A 426 27.16 7.23 -12.68
N LEU A 427 26.87 7.72 -11.47
CA LEU A 427 27.67 8.69 -10.74
C LEU A 427 27.59 8.39 -9.23
N ASN A 428 28.72 8.44 -8.52
CA ASN A 428 28.72 8.33 -7.06
C ASN A 428 28.55 9.71 -6.44
N VAL A 429 27.59 9.83 -5.52
CA VAL A 429 27.23 11.05 -4.82
C VAL A 429 27.11 10.78 -3.32
N SER A 430 27.14 11.82 -2.49
CA SER A 430 27.03 11.64 -1.04
C SER A 430 26.24 12.74 -0.36
N ILE A 431 25.39 12.32 0.57
CA ILE A 431 24.74 13.19 1.55
C ILE A 431 25.56 13.10 2.83
N ALA A 432 26.27 14.18 3.16
CA ALA A 432 27.21 14.25 4.27
C ALA A 432 26.63 14.97 5.51
N ALA A 433 25.51 15.68 5.36
CA ALA A 433 24.88 16.43 6.44
C ALA A 433 23.35 16.44 6.34
N ASN A 434 22.70 16.62 7.49
CA ASN A 434 21.25 16.71 7.58
C ASN A 434 20.71 17.92 6.79
N GLY A 435 19.70 17.71 5.96
CA GLY A 435 19.12 18.72 5.07
C GLY A 435 19.99 19.08 3.86
N GLN A 436 21.06 18.32 3.57
CA GLN A 436 21.87 18.56 2.38
C GLN A 436 21.08 18.15 1.12
N THR A 437 21.02 19.07 0.15
CA THR A 437 20.55 18.79 -1.21
C THR A 437 21.72 18.58 -2.16
N VAL A 438 21.67 17.53 -2.97
CA VAL A 438 22.64 17.19 -4.00
C VAL A 438 21.93 17.16 -5.35
N THR A 439 22.26 18.11 -6.21
CA THR A 439 21.60 18.29 -7.51
C THR A 439 22.38 17.64 -8.64
N GLU A 440 21.75 16.71 -9.37
CA GLU A 440 22.35 16.00 -10.49
C GLU A 440 21.40 15.92 -11.70
N ASP A 441 21.79 16.54 -12.82
CA ASP A 441 21.00 16.51 -14.05
C ASP A 441 21.28 15.25 -14.90
N LEU A 442 20.25 14.79 -15.62
CA LEU A 442 20.31 13.65 -16.52
C LEU A 442 20.22 14.07 -17.99
N PHE A 443 21.08 13.47 -18.81
CA PHE A 443 21.20 13.74 -20.25
C PHE A 443 20.91 12.47 -21.06
N CYS A 444 19.69 12.35 -21.57
CA CYS A 444 19.19 11.11 -22.17
C CYS A 444 19.31 11.11 -23.71
N LYS A 445 20.12 10.17 -24.23
CA LYS A 445 20.33 9.93 -25.66
C LYS A 445 19.53 8.71 -26.11
N ARG A 446 19.06 8.68 -27.36
CA ARG A 446 18.52 7.44 -27.94
C ARG A 446 19.62 6.39 -27.96
N ARG A 447 19.27 5.14 -27.67
CA ARG A 447 20.17 3.99 -27.84
C ARG A 447 20.71 3.94 -29.27
#